data_AF-A0A3B9MCL1-F1
#
_entry.id   AF-A0A3B9MCL1-F1
#
_cell.length_a   1.000
_cell.length_b   1.000
_cell.length_c   1.000
_cell.angle_alpha   90.00
_cell.angle_beta   90.00
_cell.angle_gamma   90.00
#
_symmetry.space_group_name_H-M   'P 1'
#
loop_
_entity.id
_entity.type
_entity.pdbx_description
1 polymer ?
#
loop_
_entity_poly.entity_id
_entity_poly.type
_entity_poly.pdbx_seq_one_letter_code
_entity_poly.pdbx_strand_id
1 'polypeptide(L)' 'GPDLRSGAEAFADHSRRLGAPSIGGRPLVETLVRSGLGGRGGASFPVGLKWRAVAAAASKGPAVVIVNGAEG' A
#
# COMPACT_ATOMS: atom_id res chain seq x y z
N GLY A 1 -13.06 -7.20 5.83
CA GLY A 1 -12.47 -8.17 4.89
C GLY A 1 -13.32 -9.43 4.89
N PRO A 2 -12.96 -10.45 4.11
CA PRO A 2 -13.56 -11.78 4.24
C PRO A 2 -13.35 -12.33 5.66
N ASP A 3 -14.18 -13.29 6.08
CA ASP A 3 -13.99 -14.01 7.34
C ASP A 3 -12.65 -14.75 7.30
N LEU A 4 -11.79 -14.50 8.29
CA LEU A 4 -10.45 -15.11 8.38
C LEU A 4 -10.52 -16.64 8.51
N ARG A 5 -11.65 -17.18 8.98
CA ARG A 5 -11.87 -18.64 9.09
C ARG A 5 -12.19 -19.30 7.74
N SER A 6 -12.56 -18.53 6.72
CA SER A 6 -12.91 -19.03 5.40
C SER A 6 -11.69 -19.35 4.51
N GLY A 7 -10.46 -19.17 5.04
CA GLY A 7 -9.23 -19.40 4.29
C GLY A 7 -8.94 -18.28 3.28
N ALA A 8 -8.13 -18.59 2.27
CA ALA A 8 -7.73 -17.61 1.25
C ALA A 8 -8.91 -17.19 0.37
N GLU A 9 -9.06 -15.88 0.13
CA GLU A 9 -10.05 -15.33 -0.79
C GLU A 9 -9.61 -15.56 -2.24
N ALA A 10 -10.51 -16.10 -3.08
CA ALA A 10 -10.24 -16.24 -4.52
C ALA A 10 -10.22 -14.87 -5.21
N PHE A 11 -9.39 -14.72 -6.25
CA PHE A 11 -9.26 -13.46 -6.98
C PHE A 11 -10.60 -12.92 -7.52
N ALA A 12 -11.47 -13.80 -8.05
CA ALA A 12 -12.78 -13.39 -8.56
C ALA A 12 -13.70 -12.80 -7.46
N ASP A 13 -13.65 -13.35 -6.25
CA ASP A 13 -14.40 -12.82 -5.10
C ASP A 13 -13.83 -11.49 -4.62
N HIS A 14 -12.50 -11.40 -4.55
CA HIS A 14 -11.79 -10.17 -4.24
C HIS A 14 -12.18 -9.03 -5.19
N SER A 15 -12.14 -9.28 -6.50
CA SER A 15 -12.50 -8.31 -7.52
C SER A 15 -13.97 -7.90 -7.45
N ARG A 16 -14.89 -8.82 -7.16
CA ARG A 16 -16.30 -8.48 -6.92
C ARG A 16 -16.48 -7.56 -5.72
N ARG A 17 -15.73 -7.79 -4.65
CA ARG A 17 -15.88 -7.06 -3.38
C ARG A 17 -15.25 -5.67 -3.41
N LEU A 18 -14.08 -5.51 -4.03
CA LEU A 18 -13.31 -4.25 -4.00
C LEU A 18 -13.25 -3.53 -5.35
N GLY A 19 -13.45 -4.23 -6.46
CA GLY A 19 -13.27 -3.66 -7.79
C GLY A 19 -11.81 -3.32 -8.10
N ALA A 20 -11.62 -2.55 -9.18
CA ALA A 20 -10.31 -2.02 -9.54
C ALA A 20 -9.96 -0.78 -8.69
N PRO A 21 -8.67 -0.52 -8.40
CA PRO A 21 -8.25 0.71 -7.74
C PRO A 21 -8.71 1.95 -8.50
N SER A 22 -9.32 2.90 -7.80
CA SER A 22 -9.84 4.15 -8.37
C SER A 22 -8.89 5.35 -8.24
N ILE A 23 -7.80 5.21 -7.48
CA ILE A 23 -6.79 6.27 -7.27
C ILE A 23 -5.38 5.72 -7.50
N GLY A 24 -4.50 6.56 -8.03
CA GLY A 24 -3.09 6.24 -8.28
C GLY A 24 -2.21 7.49 -8.22
N GLY A 25 -0.88 7.32 -8.37
CA GLY A 25 0.07 8.43 -8.47
C GLY A 25 0.02 9.42 -7.29
N ARG A 26 0.04 10.72 -7.59
CA ARG A 26 0.02 11.81 -6.59
C ARG A 26 -1.23 11.75 -5.67
N PRO A 27 -2.47 11.60 -6.18
CA PRO A 27 -3.66 11.45 -5.34
C PRO A 27 -3.58 10.31 -4.31
N LEU A 28 -2.94 9.19 -4.67
CA LEU A 28 -2.72 8.08 -3.75
C LEU A 28 -1.75 8.48 -2.62
N VAL A 29 -0.63 9.12 -2.95
CA VAL A 29 0.35 9.60 -1.94
C VAL A 29 -0.29 10.60 -0.98
N GLU A 30 -1.10 11.54 -1.48
CA GLU A 30 -1.83 12.49 -0.64
C GLU A 30 -2.82 11.80 0.29
N THR A 31 -3.54 10.78 -0.21
CA THR A 31 -4.46 9.99 0.59
C THR A 31 -3.74 9.23 1.70
N LEU A 32 -2.55 8.67 1.41
CA LEU A 32 -1.70 8.04 2.42
C LEU A 32 -1.25 9.02 3.50
N VAL A 33 -0.85 10.24 3.12
CA VAL A 33 -0.49 11.29 4.08
C VAL A 33 -1.67 11.65 4.97
N ARG A 34 -2.85 11.92 4.39
CA ARG A 34 -4.06 12.26 5.18
C ARG A 34 -4.52 11.14 6.10
N SER A 35 -4.32 9.88 5.71
CA SER A 35 -4.73 8.72 6.51
C SER A 35 -3.93 8.53 7.80
N GLY A 36 -2.73 9.12 7.90
CA GLY A 36 -1.82 8.87 9.01
C GLY A 36 -1.29 7.43 9.08
N LEU A 37 -1.35 6.67 7.98
CA LEU A 37 -0.94 5.26 7.96
C LEU A 37 0.54 5.10 8.36
N GLY A 38 0.77 4.41 9.47
CA GLY A 38 2.09 3.96 9.90
C GLY A 38 2.44 2.58 9.35
N GLY A 39 3.73 2.34 9.11
CA GLY A 39 4.24 1.04 8.68
C GLY A 39 4.04 -0.04 9.75
N ARG A 40 3.58 -1.23 9.36
CA ARG A 40 3.26 -2.33 10.30
C ARG A 40 4.44 -3.27 10.63
N GLY A 41 5.65 -2.96 10.15
CA GLY A 41 6.87 -3.74 10.43
C GLY A 41 7.61 -3.35 11.73
N GLY A 42 6.91 -2.85 12.75
CA GLY A 42 7.48 -2.50 14.06
C GLY A 42 7.85 -1.02 14.25
N ALA A 43 8.53 -0.39 13.29
CA ALA A 43 9.00 1.00 13.43
C ALA A 43 7.91 2.08 13.27
N SER A 44 6.71 1.72 12.80
CA SER A 44 5.58 2.65 12.63
C SER A 44 5.86 3.90 11.79
N PHE A 45 6.90 3.90 10.96
CA PHE A 45 7.27 5.06 10.14
C PHE A 45 6.11 5.48 9.20
N PRO A 46 5.79 6.79 9.05
CA PRO A 46 4.66 7.24 8.24
C PRO A 46 4.80 6.86 6.76
N VAL A 47 3.85 6.07 6.25
CA VAL A 47 3.87 5.56 4.87
C VAL A 47 3.78 6.69 3.85
N GLY A 48 2.91 7.68 4.08
CA GLY A 48 2.75 8.83 3.20
C GLY A 48 4.04 9.66 3.05
N LEU A 49 4.80 9.85 4.14
CA LEU A 49 6.08 10.55 4.11
C LEU A 49 7.13 9.76 3.32
N LYS A 50 7.22 8.44 3.56
CA LYS A 50 8.12 7.54 2.81
C LYS A 50 7.85 7.63 1.30
N TRP A 51 6.59 7.54 0.89
CA TRP A 51 6.23 7.53 -0.53
C TRP A 51 6.42 8.90 -1.19
N ARG A 52 6.17 10.00 -0.47
CA ARG A 52 6.47 11.35 -0.95
C ARG A 52 7.96 11.53 -1.24
N ALA A 53 8.83 11.01 -0.37
CA ALA A 53 10.28 11.07 -0.57
C ALA A 53 10.73 10.30 -1.82
N VAL A 54 10.17 9.10 -2.04
CA VAL A 54 10.44 8.31 -3.27
C VAL A 54 9.96 9.05 -4.52
N ALA A 55 8.74 9.59 -4.50
CA ALA A 55 8.19 10.34 -5.63
C ALA A 55 9.01 11.60 -5.96
N ALA A 56 9.51 12.31 -4.93
CA ALA A 56 10.38 13.48 -5.11
C ALA A 56 11.75 13.12 -5.72
N ALA A 57 12.19 11.88 -5.56
CA ALA A 57 13.44 11.36 -6.11
C ALA A 57 13.29 10.79 -7.53
N ALA A 58 12.15 10.99 -8.21
CA ALA A 58 11.88 10.41 -9.53
C ALA A 58 12.92 10.76 -10.61
N SER A 59 13.61 11.90 -10.50
CA SER A 59 14.72 12.27 -11.40
C SER A 59 15.94 11.36 -11.29
N LYS A 60 16.03 10.51 -10.26
CA LYS A 60 17.14 9.59 -10.01
C LYS A 60 16.94 8.21 -10.66
N GLY A 61 15.83 8.00 -11.35
CA GLY A 61 15.51 6.74 -12.02
C GLY A 61 14.15 6.14 -11.59
N PRO A 62 13.79 4.98 -12.14
CA PRO A 62 12.53 4.32 -11.83
C PRO A 62 12.47 3.90 -10.36
N ALA A 63 11.31 4.12 -9.74
CA ALA A 63 11.04 3.61 -8.39
C ALA A 63 10.68 2.12 -8.43
N VAL A 64 11.05 1.39 -7.38
CA VAL A 64 10.67 0.00 -7.17
C VAL A 64 9.82 -0.14 -5.90
N VAL A 65 8.90 -1.10 -5.91
CA VAL A 65 8.09 -1.46 -4.74
C VAL A 65 8.53 -2.84 -4.25
N ILE A 66 8.91 -2.92 -2.97
CA ILE A 66 9.31 -4.18 -2.32
C ILE A 66 8.34 -4.42 -1.16
N VAL A 67 7.69 -5.58 -1.17
CA VAL A 67 6.82 -6.05 -0.10
C VAL A 67 7.63 -6.98 0.80
N ASN A 68 7.70 -6.68 2.09
CA ASN A 68 8.35 -7.57 3.06
C ASN A 68 7.35 -8.63 3.53
N GLY A 69 7.61 -9.89 3.21
CA GLY A 69 6.88 -11.06 3.73
C GLY A 69 7.73 -11.94 4.65
N ALA A 70 8.90 -11.46 5.09
CA ALA A 70 9.69 -12.12 6.11
C ALA A 70 9.03 -11.84 7.48
N GLU A 71 8.14 -12.74 7.87
CA GLU A 71 7.51 -12.78 9.19
C GLU A 71 8.10 -13.98 9.93
N GLY A 72 8.75 -13.73 11.07
CA GLY A 72 9.41 -14.75 11.90
C GLY A 72 8.46 -15.43 12.88
#